data_AF-A0A4V0XMI3-F1
#
_entry.id   AF-A0A4V0XMI3-F1
#
_cell.length_a   1.000
_cell.length_b   1.000
_cell.length_c   1.000
_cell.angle_alpha   90.00
_cell.angle_beta   90.00
_cell.angle_gamma   90.00
#
_symmetry.space_group_name_H-M   'P 1'
#
loop_
_entity.id
_entity.type
_entity.pdbx_description
1 polymer ?
#
loop_
_entity_poly.entity_id
_entity_poly.type
_entity_poly.pdbx_seq_one_letter_code
_entity_poly.pdbx_strand_id
1 'polypeptide(L)'
;MATSLTTSKIVDQYFLEHRAKVLDIAAFLDRFDRAAVAEGVAGSATTTDARVRALCAALDLLRDGKTDRARRALELWSDHSVEPIAKAGMKGAIGAVPLPD
;
A
#
# COMPACT_ATOMS: atom_id res chain seq x y z
N MET A 1 -28.11 -1.14 -19.24
CA MET A 1 -26.94 -0.26 -19.07
C MET A 1 -26.85 0.12 -17.60
N ALA A 2 -25.72 -0.12 -16.93
CA ALA A 2 -25.54 0.31 -15.56
C ALA A 2 -25.34 1.84 -15.54
N THR A 3 -26.22 2.57 -14.87
CA THR A 3 -26.13 4.03 -14.75
C THR A 3 -24.94 4.37 -13.86
N SER A 4 -23.99 5.15 -14.38
CA SER A 4 -22.86 5.65 -13.59
C SER A 4 -23.35 6.49 -12.40
N LEU A 5 -22.77 6.26 -11.22
CA LEU A 5 -23.07 7.05 -10.03
C LEU A 5 -22.63 8.51 -10.24
N THR A 6 -23.39 9.45 -9.68
CA THR A 6 -22.98 10.86 -9.61
C THR A 6 -21.89 11.03 -8.56
N THR A 7 -21.09 12.11 -8.67
CA THR A 7 -20.02 12.41 -7.71
C THR A 7 -20.51 12.44 -6.27
N SER A 8 -21.66 13.09 -5.98
CA SER A 8 -22.23 13.12 -4.63
C SER A 8 -22.55 11.73 -4.11
N LYS A 9 -23.22 10.90 -4.92
CA LYS A 9 -23.57 9.53 -4.51
C LYS A 9 -22.35 8.66 -4.24
N ILE A 10 -21.26 8.86 -4.98
CA ILE A 10 -19.97 8.17 -4.72
C ILE A 10 -19.43 8.59 -3.36
N VAL A 11 -19.40 9.89 -3.06
CA VAL A 11 -18.91 10.38 -1.77
C VAL A 11 -19.78 9.86 -0.63
N ASP A 12 -21.10 9.99 -0.73
CA ASP A 12 -22.04 9.54 0.31
C ASP A 12 -21.92 8.04 0.58
N GLN A 13 -21.75 7.24 -0.47
CA GLN A 13 -21.66 5.78 -0.35
C GLN A 13 -20.35 5.31 0.29
N TYR A 14 -19.23 6.00 0.02
CA TYR A 14 -17.90 5.44 0.29
C TYR A 14 -17.07 6.24 1.30
N PHE A 15 -17.34 7.52 1.51
CA PHE A 15 -16.45 8.41 2.26
C PHE A 15 -16.14 7.94 3.67
N LEU A 16 -17.14 7.52 4.45
CA LEU A 16 -16.93 7.14 5.85
C LEU A 16 -16.04 5.89 6.00
N GLU A 17 -16.23 4.89 5.15
CA GLU A 17 -15.40 3.68 5.15
C GLU A 17 -13.95 4.00 4.74
N HIS A 18 -13.76 4.82 3.70
CA HIS A 18 -12.41 5.22 3.28
C HIS A 18 -11.71 6.10 4.32
N ARG A 19 -12.46 7.00 4.99
CA ARG A 19 -11.95 7.77 6.12
C ARG A 19 -11.46 6.86 7.24
N ALA A 20 -12.20 5.81 7.58
CA ALA A 20 -11.78 4.84 8.60
C ALA A 20 -10.48 4.13 8.17
N LYS A 21 -10.39 3.65 6.93
CA LYS A 21 -9.17 3.00 6.41
C LYS A 21 -7.95 3.91 6.46
N VAL A 22 -8.10 5.20 6.15
CA VAL A 22 -6.99 6.17 6.26
C VAL A 22 -6.53 6.32 7.71
N LEU A 23 -7.47 6.40 8.67
CA LEU A 23 -7.13 6.48 10.10
C LEU A 23 -6.45 5.20 10.60
N ASP A 24 -6.90 4.03 10.15
CA ASP A 24 -6.30 2.75 10.51
C ASP A 24 -4.85 2.65 10.01
N ILE A 25 -4.60 3.06 8.76
CA ILE A 25 -3.26 3.12 8.18
C ILE A 25 -2.37 4.09 8.96
N ALA A 26 -2.86 5.30 9.27
CA ALA A 26 -2.10 6.27 10.04
C ALA A 26 -1.73 5.74 11.44
N ALA A 27 -2.70 5.16 12.15
CA ALA A 27 -2.46 4.56 13.47
C ALA A 27 -1.53 3.34 13.41
N PHE A 28 -1.52 2.58 12.31
CA PHE A 28 -0.55 1.53 12.09
C PHE A 28 0.87 2.10 11.96
N LEU A 29 1.06 3.13 11.12
CA LEU A 29 2.36 3.78 10.91
C LEU A 29 2.91 4.36 12.22
N ASP A 30 2.09 5.07 13.01
CA ASP A 30 2.49 5.62 14.32
C ASP A 30 2.96 4.53 15.31
N ARG A 31 2.31 3.36 15.31
CA ARG A 31 2.71 2.24 16.16
C ARG A 31 3.98 1.59 15.66
N PHE A 32 4.14 1.47 14.35
CA PHE A 32 5.32 0.90 13.72
C PHE A 32 6.56 1.74 14.00
N ASP A 33 6.48 3.06 13.80
CA ASP A 33 7.57 3.98 14.11
C ASP A 33 7.96 3.93 15.60
N ARG A 34 6.98 3.86 16.50
CA ARG A 34 7.22 3.73 17.95
C ARG A 34 7.92 2.42 18.32
N ALA A 35 7.51 1.30 17.71
CA ALA A 35 8.12 0.00 17.95
C ALA A 35 9.58 -0.02 17.47
N ALA A 36 9.84 0.51 16.28
CA ALA A 36 11.19 0.61 15.74
C ALA A 36 12.14 1.44 16.61
N VAL A 37 11.66 2.56 17.17
CA VAL A 37 12.43 3.34 18.16
C VAL A 37 12.74 2.50 19.41
N ALA A 38 11.77 1.75 19.92
CA ALA A 38 11.96 0.88 21.08
C ALA A 38 12.96 -0.26 20.82
N GLU A 39 13.03 -0.75 19.58
CA GLU A 39 14.00 -1.77 19.12
C GLU A 39 15.37 -1.18 18.75
N GLY A 40 15.54 0.14 18.82
CA GLY A 40 16.80 0.81 18.48
C GLY A 40 17.10 0.85 16.99
N VAL A 41 16.08 0.71 16.13
CA VAL A 41 16.22 0.85 14.68
C VAL A 41 16.45 2.32 14.34
N ALA A 42 17.63 2.66 13.83
CA ALA A 42 17.99 4.02 13.44
C ALA A 42 17.38 4.39 12.08
N GLY A 43 16.81 5.59 11.96
CA GLY A 43 16.20 6.13 10.73
C GLY A 43 14.67 6.25 10.80
N SER A 44 14.03 6.65 9.69
CA SER A 44 12.57 6.56 9.55
C SER A 44 12.22 5.08 9.43
N ALA A 45 11.58 4.51 10.46
CA ALA A 45 11.25 3.08 10.46
C ALA A 45 10.44 2.68 9.23
N THR A 46 9.58 3.58 8.77
CA THR A 46 8.80 3.49 7.54
C THR A 46 9.61 3.12 6.28
N THR A 47 10.94 3.26 6.30
CA THR A 47 11.85 2.89 5.20
C THR A 47 12.57 1.55 5.37
N THR A 48 12.41 0.85 6.50
CA THR A 48 13.17 -0.40 6.77
C THR A 48 12.40 -1.68 6.43
N ASP A 49 11.06 -1.68 6.48
CA ASP A 49 10.24 -2.82 6.05
C ASP A 49 9.70 -2.59 4.63
N ALA A 50 10.01 -3.51 3.72
CA ALA A 50 9.62 -3.44 2.31
C ALA A 50 8.10 -3.34 2.10
N ARG A 51 7.29 -3.96 2.97
CA ARG A 51 5.81 -3.89 2.88
C ARG A 51 5.30 -2.51 3.27
N VAL A 52 5.92 -1.92 4.29
CA VAL A 52 5.57 -0.56 4.75
C VAL A 52 5.95 0.46 3.69
N ARG A 53 7.15 0.34 3.10
CA ARG A 53 7.55 1.14 1.93
C ARG A 53 6.56 1.02 0.77
N ALA A 54 6.15 -0.20 0.43
CA ALA A 54 5.19 -0.44 -0.65
C ALA A 54 3.80 0.15 -0.38
N LEU A 55 3.36 0.15 0.88
CA LEU A 55 2.12 0.79 1.29
C LEU A 55 2.21 2.32 1.15
N CYS A 56 3.29 2.93 1.63
CA CYS A 56 3.52 4.37 1.51
C CYS A 56 3.60 4.82 0.04
N ALA A 57 4.35 4.09 -0.80
CA ALA A 57 4.43 4.37 -2.23
C ALA A 57 3.05 4.28 -2.91
N ALA A 58 2.19 3.35 -2.50
CA ALA A 58 0.82 3.28 -2.99
C ALA A 58 0.01 4.52 -2.59
N LEU A 59 0.13 5.01 -1.35
CA LEU A 59 -0.56 6.22 -0.90
C LEU A 59 -0.17 7.45 -1.75
N ASP A 60 1.12 7.60 -2.07
CA ASP A 60 1.60 8.67 -2.95
C ASP A 60 1.03 8.52 -4.36
N LEU A 61 1.04 7.29 -4.89
CA LEU A 61 0.47 6.96 -6.20
C LEU A 61 -1.01 7.35 -6.30
N LEU A 62 -1.81 7.10 -5.25
CA LEU A 62 -3.23 7.42 -5.24
C LEU A 62 -3.49 8.93 -5.38
N ARG A 63 -2.55 9.77 -4.95
CA ARG A 63 -2.68 11.23 -4.91
C ARG A 63 -2.16 11.94 -6.16
N ASP A 64 -1.57 11.22 -7.11
CA ASP A 64 -0.89 11.82 -8.28
C ASP A 64 -1.81 12.36 -9.40
N GLY A 65 -3.13 12.28 -9.19
CA GLY A 65 -4.14 12.79 -10.13
C GLY A 65 -4.46 11.87 -11.32
N LYS A 66 -3.75 10.76 -11.54
CA LYS A 66 -3.95 9.91 -12.73
C LYS A 66 -5.04 8.85 -12.52
N THR A 67 -5.54 8.29 -13.63
CA THR A 67 -6.55 7.23 -13.63
C THR A 67 -5.96 5.86 -13.29
N ASP A 68 -6.80 4.82 -13.27
CA ASP A 68 -6.42 3.41 -13.01
C ASP A 68 -5.71 3.16 -11.68
N ARG A 69 -5.99 4.00 -10.68
CA ARG A 69 -5.34 3.96 -9.36
C ARG A 69 -5.28 2.56 -8.74
N ALA A 70 -6.37 1.80 -8.81
CA ALA A 70 -6.42 0.44 -8.28
C ALA A 70 -5.49 -0.52 -9.02
N ARG A 71 -5.52 -0.51 -10.37
CA ARG A 71 -4.61 -1.32 -11.21
C ARG A 71 -3.16 -0.97 -10.92
N ARG A 72 -2.85 0.32 -10.90
CA ARG A 72 -1.49 0.82 -10.68
C ARG A 72 -0.95 0.49 -9.28
N ALA A 73 -1.79 0.54 -8.25
CA ALA A 73 -1.42 0.10 -6.90
C ALA A 73 -1.19 -1.43 -6.86
N LEU A 74 -2.03 -2.22 -7.53
CA LEU A 74 -1.82 -3.67 -7.64
C LEU A 74 -0.52 -4.00 -8.38
N GLU A 75 -0.27 -3.33 -9.51
CA GLU A 75 0.97 -3.49 -10.28
C GLU A 75 2.20 -3.10 -9.48
N LEU A 76 2.12 -2.04 -8.66
CA LEU A 76 3.20 -1.62 -7.76
C LEU A 76 3.59 -2.72 -6.76
N TRP A 77 2.63 -3.55 -6.32
CA TRP A 77 2.87 -4.65 -5.39
C TRP A 77 3.19 -5.98 -6.06
N SER A 78 2.97 -6.09 -7.37
CA SER A 78 3.12 -7.34 -8.12
C SER A 78 4.56 -7.59 -8.53
N ASP A 79 4.95 -8.87 -8.52
CA ASP A 79 6.15 -9.33 -9.20
C ASP A 79 5.87 -9.42 -10.71
N HIS A 80 6.68 -8.73 -11.51
CA HIS A 80 6.57 -8.72 -12.97
C HIS A 80 7.60 -9.63 -13.65
N SER A 81 8.36 -10.42 -12.88
CA SER A 81 9.28 -11.40 -13.45
C SER A 81 8.53 -12.43 -14.30
N VAL A 82 9.05 -12.66 -15.50
CA VAL A 82 8.49 -13.65 -16.44
C VAL A 82 9.31 -14.93 -16.44
N GLU A 83 10.57 -14.85 -16.01
CA GLU A 83 11.44 -15.98 -15.75
C GLU A 83 11.09 -16.64 -14.41
N PRO A 84 10.77 -17.95 -14.40
CA PRO A 84 10.56 -18.67 -13.16
C PRO A 84 11.82 -18.69 -12.29
N ILE A 85 11.65 -18.52 -10.98
CA ILE A 85 12.73 -18.75 -10.03
C ILE A 85 13.18 -20.23 -10.07
N ALA A 86 14.49 -20.47 -10.01
CA ALA A 86 15.08 -21.80 -10.17
C ALA A 86 14.57 -22.82 -9.12
N LYS A 87 14.22 -22.34 -7.92
CA LYS A 87 13.62 -23.13 -6.85
C LYS A 87 12.73 -22.21 -6.00
N ALA A 88 11.52 -22.66 -5.70
CA ALA A 88 10.65 -21.96 -4.77
C ALA A 88 11.31 -21.87 -3.37
N GLY A 89 11.35 -20.66 -2.81
CA GLY A 89 11.73 -20.42 -1.42
C GLY A 89 10.63 -20.84 -0.44
N MET A 90 10.49 -20.12 0.69
CA MET A 90 9.35 -20.34 1.60
C MET A 90 8.01 -20.01 0.93
N LYS A 91 6.94 -20.70 1.34
CA LYS A 91 5.55 -20.34 1.01
C LYS A 91 5.19 -19.04 1.75
N GLY A 92 5.56 -17.89 1.19
CA GLY A 92 5.27 -16.60 1.79
C GLY A 92 5.01 -15.54 0.74
N ALA A 93 3.78 -15.47 0.23
CA ALA A 93 3.33 -14.25 -0.42
C ALA A 93 3.24 -13.16 0.65
N ILE A 94 4.20 -12.23 0.65
CA ILE A 94 4.24 -11.11 1.62
C ILE A 94 3.33 -9.94 1.23
N GLY A 95 2.66 -10.04 0.07
CA GLY A 95 1.68 -9.06 -0.41
C GLY A 95 2.26 -7.83 -1.10
N ALA A 96 3.59 -7.69 -1.17
CA ALA A 96 4.29 -6.66 -1.94
C ALA A 96 5.68 -7.14 -2.37
N VAL A 97 6.05 -6.95 -3.63
CA VAL A 97 7.45 -7.09 -4.06
C VAL A 97 8.29 -5.97 -3.41
N PRO A 98 9.53 -6.24 -2.95
CA PRO A 98 10.41 -5.19 -2.46
C PRO A 98 10.62 -4.11 -3.52
N LEU A 99 10.39 -2.86 -3.15
CA LEU A 99 10.68 -1.72 -4.03
C LEU A 99 12.19 -1.52 -4.13
N PRO A 100 12.71 -1.07 -5.30
CA PRO A 100 14.11 -0.65 -5.42
C PRO A 100 14.45 0.43 -4.39
N ASP A 101 15.68 0.41 -3.87
CA ASP A 101 16.21 1.44 -2.97
C ASP A 101 16.26 2.83 -3.60
#